data_AF-A0A524DE71-F1
#
_entry.id   AF-A0A524DE71-F1
#
_cell.length_a   1.000
_cell.length_b   1.000
_cell.length_c   1.000
_cell.angle_alpha   90.00
_cell.angle_beta   90.00
_cell.angle_gamma   90.00
#
_symmetry.space_group_name_H-M   'P 1'
#
loop_
_entity.id
_entity.type
_entity.pdbx_description
1 polymer ?
#
loop_
_entity_poly.entity_id
_entity_poly.type
_entity_poly.pdbx_seq_one_letter_code
_entity_poly.pdbx_strand_id
1 'polypeptide(L)'
;MIIVIKIGGALIANNFENVVRDLTNLYLNYKEKYTLIIVHGGGPQINDTLRNMNKEPKYFDTPSGFKTRYTDQEAIDAAIMALGGLNNKRLTEALQK
;
A
#
# COMPACT_ATOMS: atom_id res chain seq x y z
N MET A 1 23.08 -6.02 -5.16
CA MET A 1 21.97 -6.36 -6.07
C MET A 1 20.68 -5.72 -5.54
N ILE A 2 19.77 -5.28 -6.40
CA ILE A 2 18.51 -4.64 -5.97
C ILE A 2 17.39 -5.69 -5.96
N ILE A 3 16.59 -5.71 -4.91
CA ILE A 3 15.36 -6.51 -4.83
C ILE A 3 14.17 -5.57 -4.64
N VAL A 4 13.20 -5.62 -5.55
CA VAL A 4 11.96 -4.84 -5.48
C VAL A 4 10.86 -5.73 -4.90
N ILE A 5 10.25 -5.31 -3.79
CA ILE A 5 9.20 -6.05 -3.10
C ILE A 5 7.89 -5.27 -3.22
N LYS A 6 6.92 -5.83 -3.96
CA LYS A 6 5.58 -5.26 -4.08
C LYS A 6 4.64 -5.86 -3.04
N ILE A 7 4.16 -5.05 -2.11
CA ILE A 7 3.23 -5.47 -1.05
C ILE A 7 1.81 -5.07 -1.43
N GLY A 8 0.89 -6.03 -1.46
CA GLY A 8 -0.52 -5.78 -1.72
C GLY A 8 -1.17 -4.94 -0.60
N GLY A 9 -2.09 -4.03 -0.95
CA GLY A 9 -2.75 -3.16 0.04
C GLY A 9 -3.56 -3.93 1.09
N ALA A 10 -4.10 -5.11 0.73
CA ALA A 10 -4.80 -5.99 1.65
C ALA A 10 -3.89 -6.55 2.75
N LEU A 11 -2.62 -6.84 2.44
CA LEU A 11 -1.65 -7.26 3.46
C LEU A 11 -1.32 -6.12 4.42
N ILE A 12 -1.23 -4.89 3.90
CA ILE A 12 -1.07 -3.70 4.76
C ILE A 12 -2.29 -3.48 5.67
N ALA A 13 -3.49 -3.84 5.21
CA ALA A 13 -4.71 -3.71 6.02
C ALA A 13 -4.82 -4.79 7.11
N ASN A 14 -4.58 -6.05 6.73
CA ASN A 14 -5.01 -7.20 7.53
C ASN A 14 -3.86 -8.00 8.14
N ASN A 15 -2.61 -7.74 7.74
CA ASN A 15 -1.46 -8.55 8.12
C ASN A 15 -0.18 -7.73 8.31
N PHE A 16 -0.34 -6.49 8.80
CA PHE A 16 0.72 -5.49 8.82
C PHE A 16 1.95 -5.92 9.62
N GLU A 17 1.76 -6.49 10.82
CA GLU A 17 2.87 -6.90 11.70
C GLU A 17 3.75 -7.98 11.06
N ASN A 18 3.14 -8.98 10.42
CA ASN A 18 3.88 -10.03 9.73
C ASN A 18 4.65 -9.48 8.52
N VAL A 19 4.06 -8.53 7.78
CA VAL A 19 4.77 -7.82 6.70
C VAL A 19 6.01 -7.11 7.23
N VAL A 20 5.88 -6.34 8.31
CA VAL A 20 7.01 -5.62 8.92
C VAL A 20 8.07 -6.60 9.38
N ARG A 21 7.70 -7.65 10.12
CA ARG A 21 8.62 -8.67 10.62
C ARG A 21 9.42 -9.32 9.49
N ASP A 22 8.76 -9.71 8.41
CA ASP A 22 9.42 -10.41 7.29
C ASP A 22 10.38 -9.48 6.54
N LEU A 23 10.01 -8.20 6.35
CA LEU A 23 10.89 -7.20 5.76
C LEU A 23 12.11 -6.92 6.64
N THR A 24 11.92 -6.77 7.95
CA THR A 24 13.00 -6.58 8.91
C THR A 24 13.96 -7.77 8.90
N ASN A 25 13.43 -9.00 8.90
CA ASN A 25 14.25 -10.21 8.82
C ASN A 25 15.03 -10.27 7.52
N LEU A 26 14.43 -9.94 6.38
CA LEU A 26 15.13 -9.89 5.09
C LEU A 26 16.25 -8.84 5.11
N TYR A 27 16.00 -7.66 5.65
CA TYR A 27 17.00 -6.61 5.77
C TYR A 27 18.16 -7.03 6.67
N LEU A 28 17.87 -7.48 7.90
CA LEU A 28 18.90 -7.83 8.88
C LEU A 28 19.81 -8.97 8.40
N ASN A 29 19.24 -9.96 7.72
CA ASN A 29 20.00 -11.12 7.24
C ASN A 29 20.79 -10.86 5.95
N TYR A 30 20.38 -9.89 5.13
CA TYR A 30 20.92 -9.73 3.77
C TYR A 30 21.29 -8.32 3.34
N LYS A 31 21.28 -7.32 4.24
CA LYS A 31 21.60 -5.92 3.91
C LYS A 31 22.96 -5.71 3.24
N GLU A 32 23.95 -6.56 3.50
CA GLU A 32 25.28 -6.48 2.87
C GLU A 32 25.28 -6.97 1.40
N LYS A 33 24.24 -7.71 0.98
CA LYS A 33 24.11 -8.29 -0.37
C LYS A 33 23.05 -7.58 -1.21
N TYR A 34 21.95 -7.18 -0.56
CA TYR A 34 20.75 -6.70 -1.21
C TYR A 34 20.35 -5.32 -0.72
N THR A 35 20.05 -4.44 -1.68
CA THR A 35 19.32 -3.20 -1.45
C THR A 35 17.84 -3.49 -1.68
N LEU A 36 17.02 -3.34 -0.64
CA LEU A 36 15.57 -3.57 -0.73
C LEU A 36 14.86 -2.28 -1.15
N ILE A 37 14.03 -2.37 -2.18
CA ILE A 37 13.09 -1.31 -2.58
C ILE A 37 11.67 -1.82 -2.32
N ILE A 38 10.94 -1.15 -1.44
CA ILE A 38 9.60 -1.57 -1.04
C ILE A 38 8.56 -0.70 -1.75
N VAL A 39 7.61 -1.34 -2.43
CA VAL A 39 6.47 -0.68 -3.09
C VAL A 39 5.18 -1.22 -2.48
N HIS A 40 4.37 -0.38 -1.87
CA HIS A 40 3.11 -0.82 -1.26
C HIS A 40 1.89 -0.41 -2.10
N GLY A 41 0.75 -1.07 -1.86
CA GLY A 41 -0.54 -0.64 -2.35
C GLY A 41 -1.39 -0.05 -1.23
N GLY A 42 -2.68 0.12 -1.48
CA GLY A 42 -3.61 0.56 -0.44
C GLY A 42 -5.08 0.57 -0.85
N GLY A 43 -5.47 -0.30 -1.79
CA GLY A 43 -6.85 -0.35 -2.30
C GLY A 43 -7.94 -0.32 -1.20
N PRO A 44 -7.85 -1.18 -0.17
CA PRO A 44 -8.76 -1.15 0.98
C PRO A 44 -8.74 0.19 1.72
N GLN A 45 -7.55 0.74 2.02
CA GLN A 45 -7.43 1.99 2.76
C GLN A 45 -7.95 3.21 1.98
N ILE A 46 -7.82 3.22 0.64
CA ILE A 46 -8.45 4.24 -0.20
C ILE A 46 -9.97 4.14 -0.09
N ASN A 47 -10.52 2.91 -0.13
CA ASN A 47 -11.96 2.71 0.01
C ASN A 47 -12.47 3.18 1.38
N ASP A 48 -11.75 2.85 2.44
CA ASP A 48 -12.12 3.26 3.79
C ASP A 48 -12.01 4.77 3.97
N THR A 49 -10.99 5.39 3.37
CA THR A 49 -10.82 6.85 3.37
C THR A 49 -11.99 7.54 2.64
N LEU A 50 -12.39 7.04 1.47
CA LEU A 50 -13.56 7.55 0.76
C LEU A 50 -14.83 7.44 1.60
N ARG A 51 -15.09 6.28 2.22
CA ARG A 51 -16.27 6.07 3.07
C ARG A 51 -16.28 7.02 4.27
N ASN A 52 -15.12 7.27 4.88
CA ASN A 52 -14.99 8.24 5.98
C ASN A 52 -15.23 9.69 5.53
N MET A 53 -15.06 9.99 4.24
CA MET A 53 -15.43 11.27 3.63
C MET A 53 -16.90 11.31 3.18
N ASN A 54 -17.71 10.31 3.54
CA ASN A 54 -19.09 10.09 3.06
C ASN A 54 -19.17 9.95 1.53
N LYS A 55 -18.20 9.26 0.93
CA LYS A 55 -18.11 8.97 -0.51
C LYS A 55 -18.01 7.48 -0.76
N GLU A 56 -18.66 7.01 -1.82
CA GLU A 56 -18.62 5.59 -2.21
C GLU A 56 -17.52 5.31 -3.26
N PRO A 57 -16.70 4.26 -3.08
CA PRO A 57 -15.74 3.83 -4.09
C PRO A 57 -16.41 3.40 -5.40
N LYS A 58 -15.99 3.99 -6.50
CA LYS A 58 -16.49 3.67 -7.85
C LYS A 58 -15.48 2.83 -8.62
N TYR A 59 -15.99 1.88 -9.40
CA TYR A 59 -15.19 1.00 -10.27
C TYR A 59 -15.86 0.84 -11.63
N PHE A 60 -15.07 0.57 -12.66
CA PHE A 60 -15.55 0.21 -13.98
C PHE A 60 -14.72 -0.95 -14.56
N ASP A 61 -15.33 -1.71 -15.45
CA ASP A 61 -14.67 -2.78 -16.18
C ASP A 61 -14.10 -2.25 -17.50
N THR A 62 -12.83 -2.56 -17.78
CA THR A 62 -12.17 -2.18 -19.05
C THR A 62 -12.57 -3.16 -20.16
N PRO A 63 -12.46 -2.77 -21.45
CA PRO A 63 -12.66 -3.70 -22.56
C PRO A 63 -11.75 -4.94 -22.53
N SER A 64 -10.58 -4.82 -21.88
CA SER A 64 -9.63 -5.90 -21.63
C SER A 64 -9.99 -6.81 -20.44
N GLY A 65 -11.12 -6.57 -19.77
CA GLY A 65 -11.63 -7.41 -18.68
C GLY A 65 -11.07 -7.09 -17.29
N PHE A 66 -10.37 -5.96 -17.13
CA PHE A 66 -9.86 -5.54 -15.81
C PHE A 66 -10.89 -4.66 -15.10
N LYS A 67 -11.15 -4.95 -13.83
CA LYS A 67 -11.88 -4.04 -12.95
C LYS A 67 -10.93 -3.00 -12.40
N THR A 68 -11.19 -1.72 -12.67
CA THR A 68 -10.34 -0.60 -12.23
C THR A 68 -11.14 0.45 -11.48
N ARG A 69 -10.47 1.21 -10.61
CA ARG A 69 -11.10 2.29 -9.84
C ARG A 69 -11.39 3.45 -10.79
N TYR A 70 -12.62 3.95 -10.76
CA TYR A 70 -12.91 5.27 -11.32
C TYR A 70 -12.33 6.32 -10.37
N THR A 71 -11.32 7.05 -10.84
CA THR A 71 -10.50 7.91 -9.98
C THR A 71 -10.78 9.37 -10.32
N ASP A 72 -11.90 9.89 -9.81
CA ASP A 72 -12.22 11.32 -9.81
C ASP A 72 -11.38 12.09 -8.77
N GLN A 73 -11.52 13.42 -8.71
CA GLN A 73 -10.72 14.26 -7.82
C GLN A 73 -10.79 13.81 -6.35
N GLU A 74 -11.98 13.45 -5.88
CA GLU A 74 -12.18 12.99 -4.50
C GLU A 74 -11.47 11.64 -4.25
N ALA A 75 -11.49 10.73 -5.23
CA ALA A 75 -10.73 9.50 -5.17
C ALA A 75 -9.21 9.71 -5.25
N ILE A 76 -8.73 10.72 -5.98
CA ILE A 76 -7.31 11.12 -5.98
C ILE A 76 -6.90 11.60 -4.58
N ASP A 77 -7.68 12.50 -3.96
CA ASP A 77 -7.37 13.04 -2.64
C ASP A 77 -7.36 11.92 -1.59
N ALA A 78 -8.34 11.02 -1.63
CA ALA A 78 -8.36 9.82 -0.80
C ALA A 78 -7.15 8.91 -1.05
N ALA A 79 -6.70 8.76 -2.31
CA ALA A 79 -5.51 8.00 -2.66
C ALA A 79 -4.23 8.62 -2.07
N ILE A 80 -4.08 9.94 -2.13
CA ILE A 80 -2.94 10.66 -1.55
C ILE A 80 -2.94 10.47 -0.02
N MET A 81 -4.08 10.68 0.63
CA MET A 81 -4.23 10.52 2.08
C MET A 81 -3.91 9.09 2.54
N ALA A 82 -4.43 8.08 1.84
CA ALA A 82 -4.25 6.68 2.21
C ALA A 82 -2.84 6.17 1.87
N LEU A 83 -2.35 6.41 0.64
CA LEU A 83 -1.09 5.85 0.17
C LEU A 83 0.10 6.65 0.69
N GLY A 84 0.17 7.95 0.40
CA GLY A 84 1.30 8.80 0.78
C GLY A 84 1.31 9.16 2.26
N GLY A 85 0.12 9.28 2.85
CA GLY A 85 -0.08 9.45 4.29
C GLY A 85 -0.09 8.11 5.02
N LEU A 86 -1.28 7.61 5.34
CA LEU A 86 -1.50 6.54 6.32
C LEU A 86 -0.57 5.33 6.13
N ASN A 87 -0.57 4.73 4.95
CA ASN A 87 0.17 3.49 4.69
C ASN A 87 1.68 3.73 4.68
N ASN A 88 2.15 4.69 3.88
CA ASN A 88 3.59 4.94 3.76
C ASN A 88 4.20 5.36 5.10
N LYS A 89 3.52 6.22 5.86
CA LYS A 89 4.05 6.71 7.15
C LYS A 89 4.04 5.62 8.21
N ARG A 90 2.99 4.81 8.32
CA ARG A 90 2.96 3.65 9.25
C ARG A 90 4.03 2.62 8.92
N LEU A 91 4.19 2.28 7.63
CA LEU A 91 5.21 1.32 7.21
C LEU A 91 6.62 1.85 7.52
N THR A 92 6.88 3.13 7.20
CA THR A 92 8.17 3.77 7.51
C THR A 92 8.43 3.79 9.01
N GLU A 93 7.46 4.22 9.82
CA GLU A 93 7.59 4.25 11.28
C GLU A 93 7.90 2.86 11.85
N ALA A 94 7.18 1.83 11.40
CA ALA A 94 7.34 0.47 11.89
C ALA A 94 8.71 -0.15 11.52
N LEU A 95 9.26 0.20 10.36
CA LEU A 95 10.58 -0.29 9.91
C LEU A 95 11.77 0.48 10.51
N GLN A 96 11.51 1.60 11.19
CA GLN A 96 12.54 2.39 11.90
C GLN A 96 12.65 2.03 13.39
N LYS A 97 11.77 1.16 13.89
CA LYS A 97 11.81 0.61 15.24
C LYS A 97 12.69 -0.64 15.26
#